data_AF-A0A8T4AEB7-F1
#
_entry.id   AF-A0A8T4AEB7-F1
#
_cell.length_a   1.000
_cell.length_b   1.000
_cell.length_c   1.000
_cell.angle_alpha   90.00
_cell.angle_beta   90.00
_cell.angle_gamma   90.00
#
_symmetry.space_group_name_H-M   'P 1'
#
loop_
_entity.id
_entity.type
_entity.pdbx_description
1 polymer ?
#
loop_
_entity_poly.entity_id
_entity_poly.type
_entity_poly.pdbx_seq_one_letter_code
_entity_poly.pdbx_strand_id
1 'polypeptide(L)' 'RSAHVVSIGPMLQGLKKPVNDLSRGASVEDIVYTISITAIQAKNIYE' A
#
# COMPACT_ATOMS: atom_id res chain seq x y z
N ARG A 1 8.37 1.46 -12.57
CA ARG A 1 7.91 0.28 -13.34
C ARG A 1 8.88 -0.16 -14.44
N SER A 2 10.02 0.52 -14.65
CA SER A 2 10.91 0.29 -15.81
C SER A 2 11.92 -0.86 -15.64
N ALA A 3 12.03 -1.47 -14.46
CA ALA A 3 13.04 -2.47 -14.14
C ALA A 3 12.55 -3.93 -14.27
N HIS A 4 11.45 -4.19 -14.99
CA HIS A 4 10.84 -5.53 -15.13
C HIS A 4 10.60 -6.27 -13.79
N VAL A 5 10.32 -5.52 -12.73
CA VAL A 5 9.96 -6.04 -11.41
C VAL A 5 8.59 -5.52 -11.00
N VAL A 6 7.88 -6.30 -10.19
CA VAL A 6 6.63 -5.86 -9.57
C VAL A 6 6.96 -4.79 -8.54
N SER A 7 6.38 -3.60 -8.71
CA SER A 7 6.58 -2.47 -7.80
C SER A 7 5.25 -2.13 -7.13
N ILE A 8 5.19 -2.33 -5.81
CA ILE A 8 4.02 -1.98 -4.98
C ILE A 8 4.40 -0.80 -4.09
N GLY A 9 3.66 0.31 -4.17
CA GLY A 9 3.91 1.51 -3.39
C GLY A 9 3.63 2.81 -4.16
N PRO A 10 3.89 3.98 -3.53
CA PRO A 10 4.59 4.18 -2.27
C PRO A 10 3.82 3.65 -1.04
N MET A 11 4.53 3.14 -0.03
CA MET A 11 3.97 2.73 1.25
C MET A 11 4.27 3.76 2.33
N LEU A 12 3.25 4.29 3.00
CA LEU A 12 3.43 5.22 4.11
C LEU A 12 3.68 4.47 5.41
N GLN A 13 4.52 5.03 6.28
CA GLN A 13 4.93 4.44 7.56
C GLN A 13 4.94 5.51 8.67
N GLY A 14 4.86 5.08 9.93
CA GLY A 14 4.95 5.97 11.10
C GLY A 14 3.65 6.73 11.46
N LEU A 15 2.53 6.42 10.82
CA LEU A 15 1.23 7.01 11.14
C LEU A 15 0.53 6.25 12.28
N LYS A 16 -0.24 6.97 13.11
CA LYS A 16 -1.05 6.37 14.20
C LYS A 16 -2.11 5.38 13.70
N LYS A 17 -2.61 5.59 12.49
CA LYS A 17 -3.47 4.66 11.77
C LYS A 17 -2.92 4.54 10.35
N PRO A 18 -2.96 3.35 9.73
CA PRO A 18 -2.41 3.19 8.40
C PRO A 18 -3.29 3.90 7.38
N VAL A 19 -2.63 4.66 6.53
CA VAL A 19 -3.21 5.33 5.37
C VAL A 19 -2.18 5.19 4.28
N ASN A 20 -2.59 4.81 3.08
CA ASN A 20 -1.73 4.80 1.89
C ASN A 20 -2.42 5.58 0.79
N ASP A 21 -1.64 6.37 0.06
CA ASP A 21 -2.11 7.11 -1.10
C ASP A 21 -1.95 6.26 -2.37
N LEU A 22 -2.85 6.44 -3.33
CA LEU A 22 -2.78 5.78 -4.62
C LEU A 22 -2.19 6.73 -5.66
N SER A 23 -1.39 6.18 -6.57
CA SER A 23 -0.95 6.94 -7.74
C SER A 23 -2.14 7.30 -8.64
N ARG A 24 -2.08 8.45 -9.33
CA ARG A 24 -3.17 9.00 -10.19
C ARG A 24 -3.57 8.15 -11.41
N GLY A 25 -3.08 6.92 -11.52
CA GLY A 25 -3.42 5.95 -12.57
C GLY A 25 -3.33 4.51 -12.07
N ALA A 26 -3.61 4.29 -10.77
CA ALA A 26 -3.60 2.97 -10.16
C ALA A 26 -4.57 2.03 -10.89
N SER A 27 -4.10 0.83 -11.23
CA SER A 27 -4.95 -0.24 -11.73
C SER A 27 -5.83 -0.80 -10.60
N VAL A 28 -6.84 -1.59 -10.95
CA VAL A 28 -7.62 -2.35 -9.95
C VAL A 28 -6.70 -3.22 -9.09
N GLU A 29 -5.67 -3.80 -9.69
CA GLU A 29 -4.72 -4.65 -8.98
C GLU A 29 -3.86 -3.84 -7.99
N ASP A 30 -3.43 -2.64 -8.36
CA ASP A 30 -2.72 -1.72 -7.45
C ASP A 30 -3.59 -1.35 -6.23
N ILE A 31 -4.90 -1.17 -6.44
CA ILE A 31 -5.86 -0.88 -5.36
C ILE A 31 -5.97 -2.08 -4.41
N VAL A 32 -6.12 -3.29 -4.94
CA VAL A 32 -6.22 -4.52 -4.13
C VAL A 32 -4.95 -4.74 -3.31
N TYR A 33 -3.77 -4.55 -3.90
CA TYR A 33 -2.50 -4.65 -3.16
C TYR A 33 -2.40 -3.58 -2.07
N THR A 34 -2.80 -2.33 -2.37
CA THR A 34 -2.77 -1.23 -1.39
C THR A 34 -3.71 -1.49 -0.22
N ILE A 35 -4.91 -2.03 -0.45
CA ILE A 35 -5.85 -2.44 0.61
C ILE A 35 -5.24 -3.55 1.47
N SER A 36 -4.68 -4.57 0.84
CA SER A 36 -4.07 -5.72 1.53
C SER A 36 -2.94 -5.28 2.46
N ILE A 37 -2.06 -4.39 1.97
CA ILE A 37 -0.98 -3.80 2.75
C ILE A 37 -1.52 -2.95 3.90
N THR A 38 -2.51 -2.09 3.65
CA THR A 38 -3.11 -1.22 4.67
C THR A 38 -3.73 -2.05 5.80
N ALA A 39 -4.37 -3.18 5.48
CA ALA A 39 -4.94 -4.10 6.46
C ALA A 39 -3.86 -4.76 7.34
N ILE A 40 -2.74 -5.17 6.75
CA ILE A 40 -1.59 -5.74 7.49
C ILE A 40 -0.96 -4.67 8.39
N GLN A 41 -0.75 -3.45 7.88
CA GLN A 41 -0.24 -2.34 8.68
C GLN A 41 -1.18 -2.03 9.86
N ALA A 42 -2.50 -2.15 9.68
CA ALA A 42 -3.47 -1.93 10.74
C ALA A 42 -3.35 -3.01 11.81
N LYS A 43 -3.26 -4.27 11.39
CA LYS A 43 -3.08 -5.41 12.28
C LYS A 43 -1.85 -5.22 13.18
N ASN A 44 -0.71 -4.83 12.61
CA ASN A 44 0.55 -4.63 13.37
C ASN A 44 0.48 -3.50 14.43
N ILE A 45 -0.52 -2.62 14.40
CA ILE A 45 -0.72 -1.57 15.41
C ILE A 45 -1.51 -2.09 16.62
N TYR A 46 -2.35 -3.10 16.40
CA TYR A 46 -3.25 -3.66 17.43
C TYR A 46 -2.79 -5.02 17.96
N GLU A 47 -1.65 -5.54 17.48
CA GLU A 47 -0.87 -6.60 18.12
C GLU A 47 0.12 -5.99 19.14
#